data_AF-A0A7S1IC95-F1
#
_entry.id   AF-A0A7S1IC95-F1
#
_cell.length_a   1.000
_cell.length_b   1.000
_cell.length_c   1.000
_cell.angle_alpha   90.00
_cell.angle_beta   90.00
_cell.angle_gamma   90.00
#
_symmetry.space_group_name_H-M   'P 1'
#
loop_
_entity.id
_entity.type
_entity.pdbx_description
1 polymer ?
#
loop_
_entity_poly.entity_id
_entity_poly.type
_entity_poly.pdbx_seq_one_letter_code
_entity_poly.pdbx_strand_id
1 'polypeptide(L)'
;MAYSKLNALHWHLTDTASFPLETPSQPNMTRHGAYGPEEFYSVEDVRDIVAYATARGVRVIPELDVPAHTYAGWQWGPEAGLGDLVTCASGWDQTELHPWAGRSLEPPSGQLNIANPHVHRILADVYADVVQSFGGPSMVHLGGDEVIVGNDGSFVACWNATGSPVLQGVRDNMEGCCAGGRADKHSFYNLWVNFTHRATRSLRAAYRAANLTAPDKILQWGGTGTGGEPAIYNMF
;
A
#
# COMPACT_ATOMS: atom_id res chain seq x y z
N MET A 1 -4.12 3.41 -26.44
CA MET A 1 -3.19 4.45 -25.94
C MET A 1 -2.34 5.06 -27.05
N ALA A 2 -1.45 4.30 -27.69
CA ALA A 2 -0.52 4.86 -28.69
C ALA A 2 -1.21 5.58 -29.87
N TYR A 3 -2.27 5.01 -30.44
CA TYR A 3 -3.05 5.63 -31.54
C TYR A 3 -3.67 6.99 -31.16
N SER A 4 -3.94 7.22 -29.87
CA SER A 4 -4.48 8.48 -29.34
C SER A 4 -3.41 9.37 -28.70
N LYS A 5 -2.12 9.03 -28.84
CA LYS A 5 -0.97 9.74 -28.25
C LYS A 5 -0.96 9.80 -26.71
N LEU A 6 -1.73 8.94 -26.03
CA LEU A 6 -1.56 8.74 -24.59
C LEU A 6 -0.21 8.06 -24.33
N ASN A 7 0.55 8.58 -23.37
CA ASN A 7 1.95 8.19 -23.15
C ASN A 7 2.24 7.68 -21.73
N ALA A 8 1.22 7.48 -20.88
CA ALA A 8 1.36 6.98 -19.52
C ALA A 8 0.28 5.94 -19.22
N LEU A 9 0.72 4.73 -18.88
CA LEU A 9 -0.10 3.69 -18.27
C LEU A 9 0.14 3.75 -16.78
N HIS A 10 -0.76 4.40 -16.05
CA HIS A 10 -0.80 4.29 -14.60
C HIS A 10 -1.45 2.96 -14.26
N TRP A 11 -0.68 2.06 -13.64
CA TRP A 11 -1.12 0.70 -13.37
C TRP A 11 -1.28 0.52 -11.86
N HIS A 12 -2.53 0.58 -11.42
CA HIS A 12 -2.97 0.17 -10.09
C HIS A 12 -2.83 -1.35 -9.96
N LEU A 13 -1.76 -1.81 -9.31
CA LEU A 13 -1.37 -3.22 -9.33
C LEU A 13 -2.14 -4.05 -8.31
N THR A 14 -2.48 -3.47 -7.16
CA THR A 14 -2.98 -4.20 -5.99
C THR A 14 -4.00 -3.36 -5.24
N ASP A 15 -5.05 -4.00 -4.74
CA ASP A 15 -6.08 -3.40 -3.90
C ASP A 15 -6.48 -4.37 -2.78
N THR A 16 -7.45 -4.01 -1.94
CA THR A 16 -8.14 -4.90 -1.02
C THR A 16 -8.61 -6.20 -1.68
N ALA A 17 -9.08 -6.11 -2.93
CA ALA A 17 -9.71 -7.22 -3.63
C ALA A 17 -8.72 -8.28 -4.14
N SER A 18 -7.53 -7.89 -4.58
CA SER A 18 -6.49 -8.83 -5.00
C SER A 18 -5.06 -8.26 -4.96
N PHE A 19 -4.10 -9.17 -4.82
CA PHE A 19 -2.67 -8.94 -5.02
C PHE A 19 -2.16 -9.86 -6.14
N PRO A 20 -2.35 -9.47 -7.42
CA PRO A 20 -2.00 -10.30 -8.58
C PRO A 20 -0.55 -10.09 -9.07
N LEU A 21 0.31 -9.40 -8.35
CA LEU A 21 1.69 -9.19 -8.76
C LEU A 21 2.61 -10.28 -8.16
N GLU A 22 3.45 -10.91 -8.97
CA GLU A 22 4.51 -11.78 -8.46
C GLU A 22 5.59 -10.97 -7.72
N THR A 23 5.81 -11.30 -6.45
CA THR A 23 6.87 -10.73 -5.62
C THR A 23 7.78 -11.86 -5.11
N PRO A 24 8.87 -12.19 -5.81
CA PRO A 24 9.74 -13.33 -5.47
C PRO A 24 10.29 -13.30 -4.04
N SER A 25 10.52 -12.10 -3.48
CA SER A 25 10.98 -11.92 -2.10
C SER A 25 9.90 -12.23 -1.06
N GLN A 26 8.62 -12.10 -1.44
CA GLN A 26 7.44 -12.27 -0.61
C GLN A 26 6.37 -13.12 -1.34
N PRO A 27 6.63 -14.40 -1.64
CA PRO A 27 5.75 -15.22 -2.48
C PRO A 27 4.36 -15.45 -1.89
N ASN A 28 4.20 -15.26 -0.57
CA ASN A 28 2.91 -15.35 0.10
C ASN A 28 1.95 -14.22 -0.31
N MET A 29 2.45 -13.08 -0.79
CA MET A 29 1.60 -11.97 -1.25
C MET A 29 0.71 -12.42 -2.40
N THR A 30 1.31 -12.95 -3.47
CA THR A 30 0.57 -13.46 -4.63
C THR A 30 -0.22 -14.73 -4.29
N ARG A 31 0.38 -15.66 -3.53
CA ARG A 31 -0.28 -16.92 -3.15
C ARG A 31 -1.61 -16.72 -2.41
N HIS A 32 -1.67 -15.73 -1.54
CA HIS A 32 -2.87 -15.44 -0.74
C HIS A 32 -3.71 -14.29 -1.30
N GLY A 33 -3.25 -13.62 -2.36
CA GLY A 33 -3.87 -12.41 -2.88
C GLY A 33 -4.34 -12.48 -4.33
N ALA A 34 -3.80 -13.36 -5.17
CA ALA A 34 -4.32 -13.55 -6.52
C ALA A 34 -5.72 -14.20 -6.48
N TYR A 35 -6.57 -13.87 -7.45
CA TYR A 35 -7.91 -14.47 -7.56
C TYR A 35 -7.87 -15.98 -7.84
N GLY A 36 -6.81 -16.41 -8.51
CA GLY A 36 -6.60 -17.80 -8.91
C GLY A 36 -5.13 -18.06 -9.23
N PRO A 37 -4.75 -19.35 -9.38
CA PRO A 37 -3.36 -19.76 -9.57
C PRO A 37 -2.74 -19.28 -10.88
N GLU A 38 -3.55 -18.89 -11.86
CA GLU A 38 -3.11 -18.36 -13.16
C GLU A 38 -3.47 -16.86 -13.32
N GLU A 39 -4.11 -16.27 -12.32
CA GLU A 39 -4.60 -14.88 -12.35
C GLU A 39 -3.62 -13.93 -11.65
N PHE A 40 -2.37 -13.98 -12.10
CA PHE A 40 -1.29 -13.12 -11.62
C PHE A 40 -0.37 -12.71 -12.78
N TYR A 41 0.38 -11.64 -12.56
CA TYR A 41 1.42 -11.13 -13.44
C TYR A 41 2.77 -11.61 -12.92
N SER A 42 3.42 -12.49 -13.67
CA SER A 42 4.79 -12.91 -13.40
C SER A 42 5.79 -11.76 -13.61
N VAL A 43 7.01 -11.92 -13.10
CA VAL A 43 8.11 -10.98 -13.37
C VAL A 43 8.34 -10.85 -14.90
N GLU A 44 8.22 -11.93 -15.65
CA GLU A 44 8.33 -11.93 -17.11
C GLU A 44 7.18 -11.17 -17.78
N ASP A 45 5.93 -11.35 -17.33
CA ASP A 45 4.78 -10.61 -17.86
C ASP A 45 4.95 -9.10 -17.67
N VAL A 46 5.40 -8.68 -16.49
CA VAL A 46 5.68 -7.27 -16.20
C VAL A 46 6.74 -6.72 -17.15
N ARG A 47 7.85 -7.44 -17.35
CA ARG A 47 8.93 -7.03 -18.26
C ARG A 47 8.44 -6.91 -19.70
N ASP A 48 7.61 -7.86 -20.15
CA ASP A 48 7.04 -7.85 -21.50
C ASP A 48 6.07 -6.68 -21.69
N ILE A 49 5.22 -6.37 -20.70
CA ILE A 49 4.33 -5.21 -20.71
C ILE A 49 5.14 -3.91 -20.77
N VAL A 50 6.18 -3.77 -19.94
CA VAL A 50 7.06 -2.60 -19.92
C VAL A 50 7.77 -2.43 -21.26
N ALA A 51 8.31 -3.49 -21.85
CA ALA A 51 8.96 -3.46 -23.15
C ALA A 51 7.98 -3.08 -24.26
N TYR A 52 6.77 -3.65 -24.25
CA TYR A 52 5.72 -3.38 -25.23
C TYR A 52 5.25 -1.92 -25.20
N ALA A 53 5.06 -1.38 -23.99
CA ALA A 53 4.69 0.01 -23.76
C ALA A 53 5.81 0.97 -24.19
N THR A 54 7.06 0.67 -23.82
CA THR A 54 8.25 1.46 -24.16
C THR A 54 8.43 1.59 -25.67
N ALA A 55 8.26 0.49 -26.42
CA ALA A 55 8.33 0.48 -27.88
C ALA A 55 7.29 1.40 -28.56
N ARG A 56 6.28 1.87 -27.81
CA ARG A 56 5.20 2.74 -28.28
C ARG A 56 5.23 4.13 -27.63
N GLY A 57 6.31 4.47 -26.92
CA GLY A 57 6.44 5.74 -26.21
C GLY A 57 5.47 5.88 -25.04
N VAL A 58 5.01 4.77 -24.46
CA VAL A 58 4.16 4.73 -23.27
C VAL A 58 5.01 4.33 -22.07
N ARG A 59 5.08 5.20 -21.05
CA ARG A 59 5.69 4.83 -19.76
C ARG A 59 4.69 4.04 -18.92
N VAL A 60 5.18 3.06 -18.16
CA VAL A 60 4.37 2.33 -17.18
C VAL A 60 4.72 2.87 -15.80
N ILE A 61 3.71 3.29 -15.04
CA ILE A 61 3.84 3.86 -13.70
C ILE A 61 3.18 2.86 -12.74
N PRO A 62 3.95 2.05 -12.00
CA PRO A 62 3.38 1.10 -11.06
C PRO A 62 2.83 1.82 -9.82
N GLU A 63 1.71 1.34 -9.33
CA GLU A 63 1.08 1.76 -8.10
C GLU A 63 0.87 0.58 -7.15
N LEU A 64 1.33 0.75 -5.91
CA LEU A 64 0.98 -0.10 -4.77
C LEU A 64 0.26 0.79 -3.77
N ASP A 65 -1.05 0.64 -3.64
CA ASP A 65 -1.84 1.51 -2.79
C ASP A 65 -1.73 1.13 -1.32
N VAL A 66 -1.17 2.03 -0.52
CA VAL A 66 -0.95 1.84 0.92
C VAL A 66 -1.07 3.17 1.67
N PRO A 67 -1.48 3.17 2.95
CA PRO A 67 -1.80 2.02 3.79
C PRO A 67 -3.28 1.63 3.81
N ALA A 68 -4.16 2.36 3.11
CA ALA A 68 -5.51 1.88 2.83
C ALA A 68 -5.46 0.76 1.77
N HIS A 69 -6.58 0.44 1.11
CA HIS A 69 -6.59 -0.42 -0.07
C HIS A 69 -5.75 -1.73 0.05
N THR A 70 -5.66 -2.30 1.26
CA THR A 70 -4.86 -3.50 1.53
C THR A 70 -5.65 -4.54 2.31
N TYR A 71 -5.86 -5.70 1.71
CA TYR A 71 -6.41 -6.88 2.37
C TYR A 71 -5.85 -8.14 1.75
N ALA A 72 -6.20 -8.44 0.50
CA ALA A 72 -5.69 -9.57 -0.27
C ALA A 72 -4.15 -9.62 -0.26
N GLY A 73 -3.61 -10.81 0.00
CA GLY A 73 -2.17 -11.04 0.07
C GLY A 73 -1.52 -10.66 1.41
N TRP A 74 -2.24 -10.07 2.36
CA TRP A 74 -1.71 -9.71 3.68
C TRP A 74 -2.22 -10.59 4.83
N GLN A 75 -3.14 -11.53 4.57
CA GLN A 75 -3.79 -12.34 5.61
C GLN A 75 -2.91 -13.48 6.15
N TRP A 76 -1.76 -13.77 5.53
CA TRP A 76 -0.88 -14.88 5.92
C TRP A 76 -0.02 -14.59 7.17
N GLY A 77 0.00 -13.35 7.64
CA GLY A 77 0.83 -12.91 8.77
C GLY A 77 0.67 -13.74 10.05
N PRO A 78 -0.57 -13.98 10.54
CA PRO A 78 -0.80 -14.78 11.73
C PRO A 78 -0.28 -16.22 11.62
N GLU A 79 -0.50 -16.89 10.48
CA GLU A 79 -0.02 -18.25 10.23
C GLU A 79 1.51 -18.33 10.21
N ALA A 80 2.18 -17.25 9.77
CA ALA A 80 3.63 -17.12 9.78
C ALA A 80 4.21 -16.63 11.12
N GLY A 81 3.39 -16.42 12.16
CA GLY A 81 3.84 -15.90 13.46
C GLY A 81 4.26 -14.43 13.45
N LEU A 82 3.82 -13.67 12.45
CA LEU A 82 4.11 -12.23 12.31
C LEU A 82 3.00 -11.34 12.89
N GLY A 83 1.94 -11.94 13.44
CA GLY A 83 0.72 -11.25 13.86
C GLY A 83 -0.08 -10.69 12.69
N ASP A 84 -1.12 -9.92 13.01
CA ASP A 84 -1.98 -9.32 11.99
C ASP A 84 -1.23 -8.22 11.22
N LEU A 85 -1.05 -8.41 9.91
CA LEU A 85 -0.41 -7.43 9.02
C LEU A 85 -1.41 -6.41 8.47
N VAL A 86 -2.70 -6.74 8.50
CA VAL A 86 -3.84 -5.92 8.10
C VAL A 86 -4.77 -5.76 9.31
N THR A 87 -5.40 -4.60 9.45
CA THR A 87 -6.45 -4.35 10.44
C THR A 87 -7.74 -3.94 9.73
N CYS A 88 -8.84 -3.90 10.49
CA CYS A 88 -10.20 -3.64 10.01
C CYS A 88 -10.60 -4.48 8.78
N ALA A 89 -9.97 -5.65 8.64
CA ALA A 89 -10.22 -6.58 7.56
C ALA A 89 -11.66 -7.10 7.61
N SER A 90 -12.33 -7.11 6.47
CA SER A 90 -13.60 -7.82 6.25
C SER A 90 -13.62 -8.30 4.80
N GLY A 91 -13.60 -9.62 4.62
CA GLY A 91 -13.57 -10.23 3.30
C GLY A 91 -14.91 -10.15 2.56
N TRP A 92 -15.00 -10.84 1.43
CA TRP A 92 -16.23 -10.92 0.63
C TRP A 92 -17.38 -11.65 1.33
N ASP A 93 -17.04 -12.49 2.30
CA ASP A 93 -18.01 -13.22 3.10
C ASP A 93 -18.55 -12.33 4.22
N GLN A 94 -19.74 -11.76 3.98
CA GLN A 94 -20.45 -10.94 4.96
C GLN A 94 -21.08 -11.76 6.11
N THR A 95 -20.86 -13.09 6.15
CA THR A 95 -21.46 -13.95 7.19
C THR A 95 -20.72 -13.88 8.53
N GLU A 96 -19.50 -13.35 8.59
CA GLU A 96 -18.75 -13.18 9.84
C GLU A 96 -18.80 -11.72 10.34
N LEU A 97 -19.77 -11.42 11.21
CA LEU A 97 -19.80 -10.43 12.32
C LEU A 97 -19.17 -9.01 12.17
N HIS A 98 -18.65 -8.61 11.01
CA HIS A 98 -17.88 -7.39 10.80
C HIS A 98 -18.25 -6.75 9.45
N PRO A 99 -19.26 -5.88 9.41
CA PRO A 99 -19.66 -5.21 8.18
C PRO A 99 -18.54 -4.27 7.71
N TRP A 100 -18.11 -4.42 6.45
CA TRP A 100 -17.22 -3.49 5.75
C TRP A 100 -17.76 -2.05 5.76
N ALA A 101 -19.10 -1.88 5.77
CA ALA A 101 -19.82 -0.61 5.68
C ALA A 101 -19.57 0.38 6.85
N GLY A 102 -18.75 -0.01 7.84
CA GLY A 102 -18.26 0.88 8.90
C GLY A 102 -16.74 0.93 9.01
N ARG A 103 -16.00 0.41 8.02
CA ARG A 103 -14.53 0.27 8.05
C ARG A 103 -13.83 0.75 6.78
N SER A 104 -14.52 0.76 5.64
CA SER A 104 -14.04 1.22 4.34
C SER A 104 -15.19 1.87 3.56
N LEU A 105 -14.88 2.49 2.41
CA LEU A 105 -15.89 3.03 1.50
C LEU A 105 -16.49 1.94 0.58
N GLU A 106 -15.75 0.86 0.35
CA GLU A 106 -16.17 -0.30 -0.46
C GLU A 106 -15.74 -1.64 0.16
N PRO A 107 -16.42 -2.76 -0.16
CA PRO A 107 -15.97 -4.10 0.20
C PRO A 107 -14.95 -4.66 -0.80
N PRO A 108 -14.00 -5.51 -0.36
CA PRO A 108 -13.69 -5.87 1.02
C PRO A 108 -13.01 -4.72 1.77
N SER A 109 -13.06 -4.72 3.11
CA SER A 109 -12.38 -3.70 3.90
C SER A 109 -11.00 -4.17 4.35
N GLY A 110 -10.06 -3.25 4.53
CA GLY A 110 -8.75 -3.53 5.10
C GLY A 110 -7.76 -2.37 4.94
N GLN A 111 -6.93 -2.17 5.95
CA GLN A 111 -5.80 -1.25 5.92
C GLN A 111 -4.60 -1.88 6.62
N LEU A 112 -3.38 -1.54 6.21
CA LEU A 112 -2.18 -2.05 6.84
C LEU A 112 -2.20 -1.77 8.35
N ASN A 113 -1.84 -2.79 9.12
CA ASN A 113 -1.58 -2.64 10.55
C ASN A 113 -0.21 -1.99 10.72
N ILE A 114 -0.15 -0.67 10.61
CA ILE A 114 1.10 0.10 10.71
C ILE A 114 1.75 0.05 12.10
N ALA A 115 1.07 -0.48 13.11
CA ALA A 115 1.66 -0.78 14.42
C ALA A 115 2.46 -2.08 14.44
N ASN A 116 2.26 -2.95 13.45
CA ASN A 116 3.02 -4.19 13.30
C ASN A 116 4.41 -3.88 12.68
N PRO A 117 5.52 -4.16 13.38
CA PRO A 117 6.86 -3.82 12.90
C PRO A 117 7.27 -4.60 11.63
N HIS A 118 6.62 -5.73 11.33
CA HIS A 118 6.92 -6.55 10.17
C HIS A 118 6.40 -5.96 8.85
N VAL A 119 5.35 -5.13 8.89
CA VAL A 119 4.72 -4.54 7.70
C VAL A 119 5.72 -3.74 6.87
N HIS A 120 6.52 -2.88 7.50
CA HIS A 120 7.49 -2.06 6.78
C HIS A 120 8.60 -2.87 6.11
N ARG A 121 8.98 -4.03 6.69
CA ARG A 121 9.99 -4.92 6.10
C ARG A 121 9.43 -5.60 4.85
N ILE A 122 8.24 -6.19 4.96
CA ILE A 122 7.56 -6.85 3.85
C ILE A 122 7.33 -5.86 2.71
N LEU A 123 6.86 -4.66 3.03
CA LEU A 123 6.64 -3.59 2.04
C LEU A 123 7.95 -3.15 1.37
N ALA A 124 9.06 -3.10 2.10
CA ALA A 124 10.37 -2.80 1.51
C ALA A 124 10.83 -3.88 0.52
N ASP A 125 10.59 -5.14 0.84
CA ASP A 125 10.89 -6.28 -0.04
C ASP A 125 10.02 -6.22 -1.32
N VAL A 126 8.72 -5.97 -1.17
CA VAL A 126 7.79 -5.77 -2.31
C VAL A 126 8.21 -4.58 -3.19
N TYR A 127 8.62 -3.45 -2.60
CA TYR A 127 9.14 -2.32 -3.38
C TYR A 127 10.42 -2.68 -4.14
N ALA A 128 11.29 -3.50 -3.57
CA ALA A 128 12.48 -3.97 -4.28
C ALA A 128 12.11 -4.82 -5.50
N ASP A 129 11.14 -5.73 -5.37
CA ASP A 129 10.65 -6.55 -6.47
C ASP A 129 9.98 -5.70 -7.57
N VAL A 130 9.20 -4.67 -7.21
CA VAL A 130 8.62 -3.72 -8.17
C VAL A 130 9.72 -2.93 -8.89
N VAL A 131 10.69 -2.38 -8.16
CA VAL A 131 11.80 -1.63 -8.79
C VAL A 131 12.57 -2.51 -9.77
N GLN A 132 12.80 -3.77 -9.42
CA GLN A 132 13.54 -4.70 -10.27
C GLN A 132 12.72 -5.17 -11.49
N SER A 133 11.45 -5.56 -11.30
CA SER A 133 10.60 -6.09 -12.37
C SER A 133 10.24 -5.03 -13.41
N PHE A 134 10.01 -3.79 -12.99
CA PHE A 134 9.73 -2.65 -13.88
C PHE A 134 10.99 -1.99 -14.45
N GLY A 135 12.18 -2.48 -14.11
CA GLY A 135 13.44 -1.96 -14.65
C GLY A 135 13.80 -0.55 -14.19
N GLY A 136 13.45 -0.19 -12.95
CA GLY A 136 13.70 1.12 -12.37
C GLY A 136 12.81 2.21 -12.97
N PRO A 137 11.48 2.14 -12.78
CA PRO A 137 10.57 3.12 -13.37
C PRO A 137 10.91 4.53 -12.89
N SER A 138 10.83 5.53 -13.77
CA SER A 138 11.16 6.91 -13.38
C SER A 138 10.07 7.56 -12.51
N MET A 139 8.90 6.93 -12.40
CA MET A 139 7.79 7.36 -11.57
C MET A 139 7.16 6.15 -10.89
N VAL A 140 6.82 6.28 -9.60
CA VAL A 140 6.13 5.24 -8.81
C VAL A 140 5.02 5.91 -8.02
N HIS A 141 3.86 5.27 -7.93
CA HIS A 141 2.73 5.73 -7.12
C HIS A 141 2.63 4.89 -5.85
N LEU A 142 2.46 5.55 -4.70
CA LEU A 142 2.31 4.89 -3.39
C LEU A 142 0.85 4.86 -2.92
N GLY A 143 -0.08 5.25 -3.78
CA GLY A 143 -1.50 5.33 -3.52
C GLY A 143 -1.82 6.38 -2.48
N GLY A 144 -2.23 5.94 -1.29
CA GLY A 144 -2.42 6.79 -0.14
C GLY A 144 -3.64 7.68 -0.28
N ASP A 145 -4.71 7.12 -0.80
CA ASP A 145 -6.07 7.62 -0.72
C ASP A 145 -6.82 6.96 0.45
N GLU A 146 -8.00 7.51 0.75
CA GLU A 146 -9.07 6.92 1.56
C GLU A 146 -8.70 6.24 2.90
N VAL A 147 -7.59 6.64 3.55
CA VAL A 147 -7.22 6.12 4.87
C VAL A 147 -8.29 6.49 5.91
N ILE A 148 -9.05 5.48 6.31
CA ILE A 148 -10.06 5.53 7.35
C ILE A 148 -9.38 5.51 8.71
N VAL A 149 -9.49 6.63 9.41
CA VAL A 149 -9.03 6.73 10.80
C VAL A 149 -10.16 6.40 11.78
N GLY A 150 -11.30 7.09 11.68
CA GLY A 150 -12.42 6.97 12.63
C GLY A 150 -12.44 8.02 13.75
N ASN A 151 -11.73 9.14 13.58
CA ASN A 151 -11.73 10.32 14.49
C ASN A 151 -11.93 11.63 13.72
N ASP A 152 -12.39 11.53 12.48
CA ASP A 152 -12.51 12.63 11.52
C ASP A 152 -13.95 13.13 11.35
N GLY A 153 -14.90 12.57 12.10
CA GLY A 153 -16.33 12.84 11.99
C GLY A 153 -17.06 11.89 11.05
N SER A 154 -16.37 10.91 10.44
CA SER A 154 -16.99 9.85 9.67
C SER A 154 -17.64 8.80 10.58
N PHE A 155 -18.69 8.14 10.06
CA PHE A 155 -19.31 6.98 10.73
C PHE A 155 -18.46 5.70 10.57
N VAL A 156 -17.33 5.80 9.85
CA VAL A 156 -16.47 4.69 9.45
C VAL A 156 -15.20 4.74 10.31
N ALA A 157 -14.79 3.63 10.91
CA ALA A 157 -13.59 3.56 11.75
C ALA A 157 -12.78 2.31 11.44
N CYS A 158 -11.47 2.50 11.24
CA CYS A 158 -10.52 1.41 11.07
C CYS A 158 -9.40 1.51 12.11
N TRP A 159 -8.45 2.44 11.97
CA TRP A 159 -7.33 2.55 12.92
C TRP A 159 -7.74 2.95 14.34
N ASN A 160 -8.79 3.76 14.49
CA ASN A 160 -9.35 4.16 15.78
C ASN A 160 -10.49 3.24 16.27
N ALA A 161 -10.77 2.14 15.56
CA ALA A 161 -11.81 1.21 16.00
C ALA A 161 -11.41 0.52 17.32
N THR A 162 -12.39 0.26 18.19
CA THR A 162 -12.18 -0.51 19.42
C THR A 162 -11.57 -1.87 19.08
N GLY A 163 -10.47 -2.22 19.76
CA GLY A 163 -9.72 -3.47 19.50
C GLY A 163 -8.72 -3.38 18.35
N SER A 164 -8.62 -2.25 17.64
CA SER A 164 -7.60 -2.06 16.62
C SER A 164 -6.20 -2.09 17.24
N PRO A 165 -5.25 -2.87 16.70
CA PRO A 165 -3.85 -2.84 17.12
C PRO A 165 -3.21 -1.46 16.89
N VAL A 166 -3.70 -0.68 15.92
CA VAL A 166 -3.20 0.68 15.68
C VAL A 166 -3.63 1.63 16.81
N LEU A 167 -4.90 1.58 17.24
CA LEU A 167 -5.36 2.31 18.43
C LEU A 167 -4.57 1.91 19.68
N GLN A 168 -4.29 0.62 19.86
CA GLN A 168 -3.47 0.15 20.98
C GLN A 168 -2.05 0.70 20.90
N GLY A 169 -1.41 0.65 19.73
CA GLY A 169 -0.09 1.26 19.50
C GLY A 169 -0.05 2.77 19.78
N VAL A 170 -1.12 3.51 19.45
CA VAL A 170 -1.25 4.93 19.83
C VAL A 170 -1.25 5.09 21.35
N ARG A 171 -2.07 4.30 22.07
CA ARG A 171 -2.16 4.34 23.54
C ARG A 171 -0.84 3.97 24.21
N ASP A 172 -0.09 3.07 23.60
CA ASP A 172 1.23 2.61 24.06
C ASP A 172 2.36 3.58 23.69
N ASN A 173 2.04 4.78 23.16
CA ASN A 173 3.00 5.79 22.71
C ASN A 173 3.98 5.28 21.66
N MET A 174 3.47 4.66 20.59
CA MET A 174 4.29 4.22 19.47
C MET A 174 5.28 5.31 19.02
N GLU A 175 6.53 4.92 18.83
CA GLU A 175 7.62 5.87 18.55
C GLU A 175 7.33 6.71 17.29
N GLY A 176 7.51 8.04 17.41
CA GLY A 176 7.30 9.00 16.32
C GLY A 176 5.83 9.37 16.06
N CYS A 177 4.86 8.66 16.63
CA CYS A 177 3.41 8.87 16.44
C CYS A 177 2.88 10.07 17.25
N CYS A 178 2.83 9.88 18.57
CA CYS A 178 1.76 10.44 19.39
C CYS A 178 2.28 10.72 20.79
N ALA A 179 2.86 11.91 21.00
CA ALA A 179 3.34 12.31 22.32
C ALA A 179 2.18 12.36 23.32
N GLY A 180 2.21 11.46 24.31
CA GLY A 180 1.24 11.40 25.40
C GLY A 180 0.04 10.48 25.16
N GLY A 181 0.07 9.60 24.16
CA GLY A 181 -0.84 8.46 24.03
C GLY A 181 -2.28 8.82 23.68
N ARG A 182 -2.51 10.07 23.24
CA ARG A 182 -3.83 10.60 22.94
C ARG A 182 -4.31 10.05 21.59
N ALA A 183 -5.39 9.28 21.62
CA ALA A 183 -6.08 8.78 20.42
C ALA A 183 -7.00 9.87 19.85
N ASP A 184 -6.43 10.97 19.37
CA ASP A 184 -7.13 12.03 18.64
C ASP A 184 -6.83 11.99 17.12
N LYS A 185 -7.55 12.78 16.34
CA LYS A 185 -7.39 12.84 14.86
C LYS A 185 -5.96 13.14 14.42
N HIS A 186 -5.25 14.02 15.13
CA HIS A 186 -3.91 14.46 14.78
C HIS A 186 -2.88 13.33 14.95
N SER A 187 -3.02 12.56 16.03
CA SER A 187 -2.20 11.38 16.29
C SER A 187 -2.21 10.38 15.13
N PHE A 188 -3.38 10.06 14.59
CA PHE A 188 -3.50 9.12 13.47
C PHE A 188 -3.01 9.70 12.13
N TYR A 189 -3.16 11.01 11.90
CA TYR A 189 -2.57 11.61 10.70
C TYR A 189 -1.05 11.69 10.77
N ASN A 190 -0.48 11.96 11.95
CA ASN A 190 0.97 11.85 12.13
C ASN A 190 1.46 10.43 11.83
N LEU A 191 0.71 9.41 12.24
CA LEU A 191 1.01 8.03 11.87
C LEU A 191 1.02 7.80 10.38
N TRP A 192 0.01 8.30 9.68
CA TRP A 192 -0.04 8.20 8.23
C TRP A 192 1.16 8.89 7.58
N VAL A 193 1.45 10.14 7.96
CA VAL A 193 2.61 10.88 7.44
C VAL A 193 3.91 10.13 7.71
N ASN A 194 4.11 9.59 8.91
CA ASN A 194 5.29 8.81 9.25
C ASN A 194 5.40 7.51 8.46
N PHE A 195 4.27 6.83 8.24
CA PHE A 195 4.19 5.65 7.39
C PHE A 195 4.62 6.00 5.96
N THR A 196 4.05 7.06 5.38
CA THR A 196 4.38 7.55 4.04
C THR A 196 5.87 7.86 3.92
N HIS A 197 6.44 8.59 4.88
CA HIS A 197 7.89 8.87 4.89
C HIS A 197 8.75 7.61 4.96
N ARG A 198 8.32 6.59 5.73
CA ARG A 198 9.02 5.29 5.79
C ARG A 198 8.91 4.55 4.46
N ALA A 199 7.73 4.51 3.86
CA ALA A 199 7.49 3.91 2.54
C ALA A 199 8.36 4.55 1.46
N THR A 200 8.38 5.88 1.38
CA THR A 200 9.25 6.65 0.46
C THR A 200 10.73 6.32 0.65
N ARG A 201 11.20 6.19 1.91
CA ARG A 201 12.59 5.81 2.20
C ARG A 201 12.90 4.38 1.77
N SER A 202 11.98 3.43 2.01
CA SER A 202 12.12 2.04 1.58
C SER A 202 12.19 1.94 0.06
N LEU A 203 11.29 2.63 -0.67
CA LEU A 203 11.34 2.68 -2.12
C LEU A 203 12.68 3.23 -2.62
N ARG A 204 13.14 4.37 -2.10
CA ARG A 204 14.47 4.91 -2.48
C ARG A 204 15.62 3.98 -2.13
N ALA A 205 15.50 3.20 -1.05
CA ALA A 205 16.50 2.20 -0.69
C ALA A 205 16.55 1.06 -1.71
N ALA A 206 15.40 0.62 -2.24
CA ALA A 206 15.34 -0.36 -3.32
C ALA A 206 16.08 0.11 -4.58
N TYR A 207 15.88 1.36 -5.02
CA TYR A 207 16.65 1.91 -6.15
C TYR A 207 18.15 1.93 -5.88
N ARG A 208 18.58 2.37 -4.69
CA ARG A 208 20.01 2.36 -4.31
C ARG A 208 20.59 0.95 -4.30
N ALA A 209 19.86 -0.03 -3.76
CA ALA A 209 20.30 -1.42 -3.71
C ALA A 209 20.46 -2.03 -5.11
N ALA A 210 19.62 -1.62 -6.06
CA ALA A 210 19.68 -2.03 -7.46
C ALA A 210 20.71 -1.24 -8.31
N ASN A 211 21.48 -0.33 -7.71
CA ASN A 211 22.36 0.63 -8.43
C ASN A 211 21.62 1.46 -9.49
N LEU A 212 20.36 1.80 -9.22
CA LEU A 212 19.51 2.61 -10.09
C LEU A 212 19.41 4.04 -9.56
N THR A 213 19.18 4.99 -10.46
CA THR A 213 18.87 6.37 -10.08
C THR A 213 17.49 6.41 -9.45
N ALA A 214 17.34 7.13 -8.34
CA ALA A 214 16.04 7.30 -7.67
C ALA A 214 14.98 7.84 -8.65
N PRO A 215 13.69 7.52 -8.44
CA PRO A 215 12.63 7.96 -9.35
C PRO A 215 12.54 9.48 -9.37
N ASP A 216 12.27 10.04 -10.54
CA ASP A 216 12.07 11.48 -10.75
C ASP A 216 10.90 11.99 -9.90
N LYS A 217 9.85 11.16 -9.77
CA LYS A 217 8.64 11.48 -9.01
C LYS A 217 8.13 10.28 -8.24
N ILE A 218 7.71 10.54 -7.00
CA ILE A 218 6.86 9.63 -6.23
C ILE A 218 5.49 10.30 -6.16
N LEU A 219 4.46 9.56 -6.50
CA LEU A 219 3.10 10.06 -6.60
C LEU A 219 2.27 9.55 -5.41
N GLN A 220 1.30 10.37 -5.01
CA GLN A 220 0.27 10.00 -4.05
C GLN A 220 -1.05 10.64 -4.51
N TRP A 221 -2.17 10.02 -4.19
CA TRP A 221 -3.47 10.68 -4.32
C TRP A 221 -3.55 11.87 -3.36
N GLY A 222 -4.38 12.86 -3.70
CA GLY A 222 -4.65 13.99 -2.82
C GLY A 222 -5.29 13.53 -1.51
N GLY A 223 -4.58 13.69 -0.39
CA GLY A 223 -5.05 13.27 0.93
C GLY A 223 -4.32 13.95 2.09
N THR A 224 -4.83 13.77 3.31
CA THR A 224 -4.26 14.36 4.54
C THR A 224 -2.90 13.77 4.94
N GLY A 225 -2.49 12.64 4.36
CA GLY A 225 -1.25 11.94 4.68
C GLY A 225 0.01 12.37 3.94
N THR A 226 -0.07 13.40 3.08
CA THR A 226 1.06 13.76 2.19
C THR A 226 2.18 14.51 2.93
N GLY A 227 1.90 15.04 4.13
CA GLY A 227 2.90 15.52 5.10
C GLY A 227 3.83 16.63 4.62
N GLY A 228 3.61 17.21 3.44
CA GLY A 228 4.53 18.17 2.81
C GLY A 228 5.86 17.57 2.37
N GLU A 229 5.96 16.25 2.12
CA GLU A 229 7.21 15.66 1.63
C GLU A 229 7.53 16.22 0.22
N PRO A 230 8.66 16.91 0.00
CA PRO A 230 8.90 17.67 -1.25
C PRO A 230 8.94 16.82 -2.54
N ALA A 231 9.03 15.50 -2.38
CA ALA A 231 9.14 14.55 -3.48
C ALA A 231 7.84 13.80 -3.79
N ILE A 232 6.79 14.03 -3.01
CA ILE A 232 5.46 13.48 -3.23
C ILE A 232 4.63 14.49 -4.02
N TYR A 233 4.17 14.08 -5.18
CA TYR A 233 3.27 14.89 -6.01
C TYR A 233 1.84 14.38 -5.86
N ASN A 234 0.95 15.26 -5.41
CA ASN A 234 -0.47 14.95 -5.28
C ASN A 234 -1.14 14.91 -6.66
N MET A 235 -1.81 13.80 -6.97
CA MET A 235 -2.77 13.73 -8.07
C MET A 235 -4.17 14.05 -7.55
N PHE A 236 -4.93 14.86 -8.29
CA PHE A 236 -6.32 15.21 -7.99
C PHE A 236 -7.28 14.17 -8.54
#